data_AF-A0A5C3MLH8-F1
#
_entry.id   AF-A0A5C3MLH8-F1
#
_cell.length_a   1.000
_cell.length_b   1.000
_cell.length_c   1.000
_cell.angle_alpha   90.00
_cell.angle_beta   90.00
_cell.angle_gamma   90.00
#
_symmetry.space_group_name_H-M   'P 1'
#
loop_
_entity.id
_entity.type
_entity.pdbx_description
1 polymer ?
#
loop_
_entity_poly.entity_id
_entity_poly.type
_entity_poly.pdbx_seq_one_letter_code
_entity_poly.pdbx_strand_id
1 'polypeptide(L)'
;MAGLETNAMNDPAMVAQLAVSIQLERARVAESLAARDVVVRRLADAYISIRQKADTIERLHHEKRQLIKLLNCKNDLGHAELECSSVGQIDAGEDTARLEGTIQELHDEIELLKKMKIGVSECEAPPPSYEDGGAKIAPSTPRSGVPPSSPLVSPQSEKSPAPRSYYQSIVPSNDVQKTIIQEDNELDFRIIPSSSSQETIQARYAILAALALPSEIPEDVLKPITTPPSFTFQEFLANANNTITNLIPNYRIFQETTTTWCPDREEHGYFLTPLYKCHTNPRVATAHGWKLSDPVNKMAKPTECFYNKDGKWYYAGVYRALCLPDLTIEEWENLSQETSQALVKETLAGRKNTSPANIYETCQLYAVGALKVACVGVQCVGFNNALYRAILEYGQKCTLNGRMKVGTARSLGHGVLWNSAAANAGIHPGPPGSDSSFMSQKDRSGFTFGENTDENEDQSFNARA
;
A
#
# COMPACT_ATOMS: atom_id res chain seq x y z
N MET A 1 -30.70 -48.87 54.12
CA MET A 1 -29.35 -48.83 54.72
C MET A 1 -28.51 -49.84 53.96
N ALA A 2 -27.34 -49.57 53.39
CA ALA A 2 -26.39 -48.47 53.45
C ALA A 2 -25.74 -48.39 52.04
N GLY A 3 -25.36 -47.23 51.52
CA GLY A 3 -24.08 -46.62 51.84
C GLY A 3 -22.95 -47.21 50.98
N LEU A 4 -22.96 -46.91 49.68
CA LEU A 4 -21.86 -47.20 48.74
C LEU A 4 -21.51 -45.91 47.99
N GLU A 5 -21.19 -44.85 48.74
CA GLU A 5 -20.48 -43.69 48.21
C GLU A 5 -18.98 -44.01 48.21
N THR A 6 -18.56 -44.86 47.27
CA THR A 6 -17.15 -45.24 47.13
C THR A 6 -16.40 -44.23 46.28
N ASN A 7 -15.63 -43.36 46.95
CA ASN A 7 -14.22 -43.05 46.67
C ASN A 7 -13.78 -42.82 45.21
N ALA A 8 -14.60 -42.20 44.37
CA ALA A 8 -14.18 -41.78 43.02
C ALA A 8 -13.08 -40.69 43.03
N MET A 9 -12.79 -40.08 44.19
CA MET A 9 -11.69 -39.11 44.36
C MET A 9 -10.29 -39.72 44.50
N ASN A 10 -10.15 -41.06 44.55
CA ASN A 10 -8.85 -41.72 44.75
C ASN A 10 -8.26 -42.32 43.47
N ASP A 11 -8.81 -42.03 42.29
CA ASP A 11 -8.16 -42.44 41.03
C ASP A 11 -6.87 -41.60 40.80
N PRO A 12 -5.67 -42.21 40.85
CA PRO A 12 -4.41 -41.49 40.65
C PRO A 12 -4.33 -40.77 39.30
N ALA A 13 -5.05 -41.27 38.28
CA ALA A 13 -5.08 -40.65 36.96
C ALA A 13 -5.81 -39.30 36.96
N MET A 14 -6.94 -39.20 37.67
CA MET A 14 -7.69 -37.95 37.82
C MET A 14 -6.89 -36.91 38.61
N VAL A 15 -6.17 -37.34 39.66
CA VAL A 15 -5.28 -36.46 40.43
C VAL A 15 -4.14 -35.93 39.57
N ALA A 16 -3.54 -36.77 38.71
CA ALA A 16 -2.49 -36.35 37.79
C ALA A 16 -3.01 -35.36 36.73
N GLN A 17 -4.20 -35.61 36.16
CA GLN A 17 -4.82 -34.70 35.19
C GLN A 17 -5.14 -33.33 35.82
N LEU A 18 -5.69 -33.33 37.03
CA LEU A 18 -5.95 -32.10 37.77
C LEU A 18 -4.66 -31.34 38.08
N ALA A 19 -3.59 -32.03 38.47
CA ALA A 19 -2.29 -31.41 38.72
C ALA A 19 -1.71 -30.74 37.45
N VAL A 20 -1.82 -31.39 36.28
CA VAL A 20 -1.40 -30.81 35.00
C VAL A 20 -2.23 -29.58 34.65
N SER A 21 -3.56 -29.64 34.83
CA SER A 21 -4.44 -28.50 34.60
C SER A 21 -4.09 -27.31 35.50
N ILE A 22 -3.83 -27.54 36.80
CA ILE A 22 -3.40 -26.48 37.73
C ILE A 22 -2.06 -25.87 37.30
N GLN A 23 -1.10 -26.68 36.85
CA GLN A 23 0.20 -26.16 36.37
C GLN A 23 0.05 -25.33 35.10
N LEU A 24 -0.82 -25.74 34.18
CA LEU A 24 -1.10 -25.00 32.97
C LEU A 24 -1.77 -23.66 33.26
N GLU A 25 -2.73 -23.62 34.18
CA GLU A 25 -3.35 -22.37 34.63
C GLU A 25 -2.35 -21.46 35.35
N ARG A 26 -1.45 -22.01 36.18
CA ARG A 26 -0.36 -21.22 36.80
C ARG A 26 0.57 -20.59 35.76
N ALA A 27 0.90 -21.33 34.70
CA ALA A 27 1.72 -20.81 33.60
C ALA A 27 1.01 -19.67 32.86
N ARG A 28 -0.29 -19.82 32.55
CA ARG A 28 -1.11 -18.76 31.92
C ARG A 28 -1.20 -17.50 32.77
N VAL A 29 -1.39 -17.64 34.09
CA VAL A 29 -1.42 -16.51 35.02
C VAL A 29 -0.06 -15.81 35.08
N ALA A 30 1.05 -16.57 35.11
CA ALA A 30 2.39 -15.99 35.11
C ALA A 30 2.69 -15.22 33.82
N GLU A 31 2.32 -15.76 32.66
CA GLU A 31 2.44 -15.09 31.36
C GLU A 31 1.59 -13.80 31.30
N SER A 32 0.35 -13.87 31.79
CA SER A 32 -0.54 -12.71 31.84
C SER A 32 0.01 -11.59 32.73
N LEU A 33 0.61 -11.94 33.88
CA LEU A 33 1.27 -10.98 34.76
C LEU A 33 2.51 -10.36 34.10
N ALA A 34 3.34 -11.16 33.42
CA ALA A 34 4.51 -10.66 32.70
C ALA A 34 4.10 -9.70 31.57
N ALA A 35 3.06 -10.04 30.80
CA ALA A 35 2.53 -9.17 29.76
C ALA A 35 2.02 -7.84 30.32
N ARG A 36 1.28 -7.89 31.45
CA ARG A 36 0.81 -6.69 32.16
C ARG A 36 1.99 -5.80 32.59
N ASP A 37 3.03 -6.37 33.17
CA ASP A 37 4.18 -5.61 33.67
C ASP A 37 4.96 -4.94 32.54
N VAL A 38 5.03 -5.56 31.35
CA VAL A 38 5.59 -4.94 30.13
C VAL A 38 4.75 -3.73 29.69
N VAL A 39 3.42 -3.84 29.71
CA VAL A 39 2.52 -2.72 29.36
C VAL A 39 2.65 -1.58 30.36
N VAL A 40 2.68 -1.88 31.67
CA VAL A 40 2.87 -0.86 32.73
C VAL A 40 4.20 -0.13 32.55
N ARG A 41 5.28 -0.84 32.23
CA ARG A 41 6.58 -0.22 31.96
C ARG A 41 6.53 0.73 30.77
N ARG A 42 5.95 0.29 29.64
CA ARG A 42 5.78 1.13 28.44
C ARG A 42 4.94 2.38 28.72
N LEU A 43 3.88 2.25 29.54
CA LEU A 43 3.06 3.39 29.95
C LEU A 43 3.87 4.38 30.80
N ALA A 44 4.70 3.89 31.73
CA ALA A 44 5.58 4.73 32.52
C ALA A 44 6.60 5.49 31.65
N ASP A 45 7.22 4.80 30.68
CA ASP A 45 8.16 5.42 29.74
C ASP A 45 7.48 6.49 28.88
N ALA A 46 6.27 6.20 28.39
CA ALA A 46 5.46 7.17 27.64
C ALA A 46 5.11 8.41 28.48
N TYR A 47 4.77 8.22 29.77
CA TYR A 47 4.48 9.32 30.68
C TYR A 47 5.70 10.21 30.91
N ILE A 48 6.89 9.62 31.10
CA ILE A 48 8.15 10.36 31.21
C ILE A 48 8.41 11.16 29.93
N SER A 49 8.22 10.55 28.75
CA SER A 49 8.40 11.21 27.46
C SER A 49 7.45 12.40 27.27
N ILE A 50 6.17 12.23 27.61
CA ILE A 50 5.17 13.31 27.53
C ILE A 50 5.58 14.48 28.42
N ARG A 51 6.02 14.21 29.65
CA ARG A 51 6.47 15.24 30.58
C ARG A 51 7.67 16.01 30.06
N GLN A 52 8.69 15.30 29.55
CA GLN A 52 9.87 15.94 28.95
C GLN A 52 9.52 16.82 27.74
N LYS A 53 8.58 16.38 26.90
CA LYS A 53 8.09 17.17 25.77
C LYS A 53 7.29 18.39 26.23
N ALA A 54 6.46 18.27 27.26
CA ALA A 54 5.75 19.39 27.87
C ALA A 54 6.73 20.46 28.39
N ASP A 55 7.75 20.05 29.14
CA ASP A 55 8.81 20.95 29.65
C ASP A 55 9.55 21.66 28.51
N THR A 56 9.77 20.97 27.39
CA THR A 56 10.42 21.53 26.20
C THR A 56 9.52 22.57 25.52
N ILE A 57 8.22 22.30 25.38
CA ILE A 57 7.25 23.25 24.84
C ILE A 57 7.17 24.51 25.71
N GLU A 58 7.14 24.35 27.04
CA GLU A 58 7.13 25.50 27.96
C GLU A 58 8.39 26.36 27.82
N ARG A 59 9.56 25.73 27.67
CA ARG A 59 10.83 26.44 27.41
C ARG A 59 10.78 27.23 26.10
N LEU A 60 10.35 26.60 25.01
CA LEU A 60 10.23 27.27 23.71
C LEU A 60 9.20 28.42 23.74
N HIS A 61 8.09 28.24 24.45
CA HIS A 61 7.13 29.33 24.68
C HIS A 61 7.74 30.48 25.48
N HIS A 62 8.61 30.20 26.45
CA HIS A 62 9.34 31.22 27.19
C HIS A 62 10.32 31.99 26.28
N GLU A 63 11.13 31.28 25.48
CA GLU A 63 12.06 31.87 24.52
C GLU A 63 11.33 32.73 23.47
N LYS A 64 10.23 32.25 22.92
CA LYS A 64 9.37 33.02 22.00
C LYS A 64 8.89 34.33 22.64
N ARG A 65 8.44 34.29 23.89
CA ARG A 65 8.03 35.51 24.62
C ARG A 65 9.20 36.46 24.85
N GLN A 66 10.40 35.95 25.14
CA GLN A 66 11.58 36.80 25.28
C GLN A 66 11.96 37.47 23.95
N LEU A 67 11.97 36.73 22.85
CA LEU A 67 12.26 37.25 21.51
C LEU A 67 11.25 38.34 21.09
N ILE A 68 9.96 38.11 21.35
CA ILE A 68 8.92 39.12 21.08
C ILE A 68 9.17 40.41 21.89
N LYS A 69 9.57 40.31 23.17
CA LYS A 69 9.92 41.48 23.98
C LYS A 69 11.13 42.22 23.41
N LEU A 70 12.18 41.51 23.00
CA LEU A 70 13.37 42.10 22.40
C LEU A 70 13.04 42.83 21.08
N LEU A 71 12.18 42.25 20.24
CA LEU A 71 11.72 42.88 19.01
C LEU A 71 10.91 44.15 19.28
N ASN A 72 10.01 44.13 20.26
CA ASN A 72 9.23 45.31 20.62
C ASN A 72 10.12 46.44 21.17
N CYS A 73 11.10 46.13 22.03
CA CYS A 73 12.06 47.14 22.52
C CYS A 73 12.90 47.74 21.39
N LYS A 74 13.26 46.95 20.36
CA LYS A 74 14.04 47.45 19.22
C LYS A 74 13.23 48.42 18.35
N ASN A 75 11.93 48.20 18.19
CA ASN A 75 11.06 49.06 17.41
C ASN A 75 10.83 50.42 18.07
N ASP A 76 10.82 50.49 19.41
CA ASP A 76 10.67 51.76 20.13
C ASP A 76 11.91 52.66 20.03
N LEU A 77 13.11 52.09 19.90
CA LEU A 77 14.35 52.87 19.67
C LEU A 77 14.47 53.41 18.24
N GLY A 78 13.89 52.72 17.25
CA GLY A 78 13.93 53.14 15.85
C GLY A 78 13.07 54.37 15.52
N HIS A 79 12.13 54.74 16.39
CA HIS A 79 11.27 55.91 16.17
C HIS A 79 11.79 57.20 16.81
N ALA A 80 12.71 57.12 17.78
CA ALA A 80 13.25 58.30 18.46
C ALA A 80 14.47 58.94 17.77
N GLU A 81 15.11 58.24 16.81
CA GLU A 81 16.33 58.71 16.15
C GLU A 81 16.08 59.30 14.75
N LEU A 82 14.83 59.31 14.25
CA LEU A 82 14.49 59.77 12.90
C LEU A 82 14.09 61.26 12.79
N GLU A 83 14.18 62.05 13.87
CA GLU A 83 13.78 63.47 13.83
C GLU A 83 14.95 64.47 13.87
N CYS A 84 16.21 64.03 13.83
CA CYS A 84 17.33 64.97 13.77
C CYS A 84 18.56 64.43 13.03
N SER A 85 18.48 64.31 11.69
CA SER A 85 19.60 64.67 10.79
C SER A 85 19.14 64.76 9.35
N SER A 86 19.15 66.00 8.87
CA SER A 86 18.99 66.39 7.49
C SER A 86 20.18 65.94 6.63
N VAL A 87 19.90 65.53 5.39
CA VAL A 87 20.80 65.65 4.22
C VAL A 87 22.16 64.94 4.36
N GLY A 88 22.18 63.66 4.02
CA GLY A 88 23.41 62.94 3.67
C GLY A 88 23.08 61.89 2.62
N GLN A 89 23.65 62.04 1.41
CA GLN A 89 23.65 61.04 0.36
C GLN A 89 24.07 59.69 0.94
N ILE A 90 23.13 58.74 1.01
CA ILE A 90 23.45 57.36 1.38
C ILE A 90 24.20 56.78 0.19
N ASP A 91 25.49 56.55 0.42
CA ASP A 91 26.43 55.94 -0.51
C ASP A 91 26.03 54.46 -0.71
N ALA A 92 25.23 54.21 -1.73
CA ALA A 92 24.72 52.89 -2.09
C ALA A 92 25.85 51.86 -2.37
N GLY A 93 27.11 52.30 -2.47
CA GLY A 93 28.27 51.43 -2.65
C GLY A 93 28.60 50.57 -1.43
N GLU A 94 28.37 51.07 -0.22
CA GLU A 94 28.81 50.36 1.00
C GLU A 94 27.88 49.18 1.33
N ASP A 95 26.57 49.34 1.12
CA ASP A 95 25.59 48.27 1.29
C ASP A 95 25.75 47.16 0.24
N THR A 96 26.13 47.50 -0.99
CA THR A 96 26.46 46.49 -2.01
C THR A 96 27.70 45.69 -1.67
N ALA A 97 28.77 46.34 -1.19
CA ALA A 97 29.99 45.65 -0.79
C ALA A 97 29.76 44.70 0.40
N ARG A 98 28.90 45.12 1.34
CA ARG A 98 28.53 44.29 2.49
C ARG A 98 27.72 43.06 2.06
N LEU A 99 26.77 43.25 1.14
CA LEU A 99 25.95 42.15 0.63
C LEU A 99 26.80 41.13 -0.16
N GLU A 100 27.72 41.60 -1.00
CA GLU A 100 28.68 40.76 -1.72
C GLU A 100 29.56 39.93 -0.77
N GLY A 101 30.01 40.51 0.34
CA GLY A 101 30.75 39.78 1.38
C GLY A 101 29.97 38.60 1.96
N THR A 102 28.70 38.81 2.32
CA THR A 102 27.82 37.72 2.82
C THR A 102 27.57 36.63 1.79
N ILE A 103 27.44 36.99 0.50
CA ILE A 103 27.24 36.01 -0.57
C ILE A 103 28.49 35.13 -0.71
N GLN A 104 29.69 35.72 -0.59
CA GLN A 104 30.94 34.97 -0.65
C GLN A 104 31.11 34.01 0.54
N GLU A 105 30.81 34.44 1.76
CA GLU A 105 30.86 33.57 2.95
C GLU A 105 29.94 32.35 2.82
N LEU A 106 28.70 32.55 2.32
CA LEU A 106 27.76 31.45 2.10
C LEU A 106 28.24 30.47 1.02
N HIS A 107 28.91 30.97 -0.02
CA HIS A 107 29.50 30.12 -1.06
C HIS A 107 30.61 29.22 -0.49
N ASP A 108 31.49 29.78 0.35
CA ASP A 108 32.59 29.04 0.97
C ASP A 108 32.07 27.97 1.94
N GLU A 109 31.01 28.26 2.71
CA GLU A 109 30.39 27.31 3.63
C GLU A 109 29.74 26.12 2.89
N ILE A 110 29.05 26.38 1.78
CA ILE A 110 28.48 25.32 0.92
C ILE A 110 29.58 24.42 0.35
N GLU A 111 30.73 24.99 -0.03
CA GLU A 111 31.87 24.22 -0.52
C GLU A 111 32.48 23.34 0.58
N LEU A 112 32.59 23.87 1.81
CA LEU A 112 33.08 23.12 2.97
C LEU A 112 32.15 21.94 3.30
N LEU A 113 30.83 22.15 3.27
CA LEU A 113 29.83 21.11 3.49
C LEU A 113 29.86 20.03 2.39
N LYS A 114 30.10 20.41 1.14
CA LYS A 114 30.31 19.44 0.04
C LYS A 114 31.56 18.59 0.27
N LYS A 115 32.66 19.20 0.72
CA LYS A 115 33.91 18.49 1.04
C LYS A 115 33.74 17.54 2.24
N MET A 116 33.00 17.95 3.27
CA MET A 116 32.68 17.07 4.42
C MET A 116 31.78 15.89 4.04
N LYS A 117 30.83 16.07 3.12
CA LYS A 117 29.88 15.03 2.73
C LYS A 117 30.49 13.90 1.88
N ILE A 118 31.71 14.09 1.37
CA ILE A 118 32.46 13.10 0.59
C ILE A 118 33.28 12.14 1.51
N GLY A 119 33.34 12.40 2.82
CA GLY A 119 34.11 11.58 3.78
C GLY A 119 33.38 10.37 4.38
N VAL A 120 32.09 10.13 4.08
CA VAL A 120 31.41 8.90 4.50
C VAL A 120 31.70 7.81 3.49
N SER A 121 32.93 7.32 3.61
CA SER A 121 33.54 6.21 2.89
C SER A 121 32.58 5.03 2.79
N GLU A 122 32.36 4.63 1.55
CA GLU A 122 31.90 3.31 1.16
C GLU A 122 32.75 2.26 1.88
N CYS A 123 32.19 1.63 2.91
CA CYS A 123 32.66 0.32 3.37
C CYS A 123 31.97 -0.69 2.46
N GLU A 124 32.43 -0.74 1.20
CA GLU A 124 32.01 -1.70 0.19
C GLU A 124 32.52 -3.08 0.62
N ALA A 125 31.78 -3.73 1.52
CA ALA A 125 31.96 -5.14 1.78
C ALA A 125 31.63 -5.88 0.48
N PRO A 126 32.54 -6.74 -0.04
CA PRO A 126 32.26 -7.50 -1.24
C PRO A 126 31.00 -8.33 -1.04
N PRO A 127 30.12 -8.42 -2.06
CA PRO A 127 28.90 -9.21 -1.96
C PRO A 127 29.25 -10.66 -1.60
N PRO A 128 28.49 -11.30 -0.69
CA PRO A 128 28.74 -12.69 -0.31
C PRO A 128 28.70 -13.58 -1.56
N SER A 129 29.85 -14.15 -1.91
CA SER A 129 29.94 -15.12 -2.99
C SER A 129 29.26 -16.41 -2.52
N TYR A 130 28.10 -16.71 -3.09
CA TYR A 130 27.53 -18.04 -3.02
C TYR A 130 28.30 -18.93 -4.00
N GLU A 131 29.28 -19.68 -3.48
CA GLU A 131 29.88 -20.80 -4.19
C GLU A 131 28.78 -21.81 -4.53
N ASP A 132 28.54 -21.98 -5.82
CA ASP A 132 27.59 -22.92 -6.40
C ASP A 132 28.12 -24.35 -6.19
N GLY A 133 27.51 -25.06 -5.23
CA GLY A 133 27.84 -26.43 -4.86
C GLY A 133 27.47 -27.42 -5.95
N GLY A 134 28.23 -27.43 -7.05
CA GLY A 134 28.18 -28.44 -8.09
C GLY A 134 28.68 -29.79 -7.56
N ALA A 135 27.76 -30.64 -7.12
CA ALA A 135 28.04 -32.05 -6.84
C ALA A 135 28.48 -32.74 -8.14
N LYS A 136 29.79 -32.94 -8.28
CA LYS A 136 30.39 -33.82 -9.30
C LYS A 136 29.97 -35.27 -9.02
N ILE A 137 29.06 -35.78 -9.84
CA ILE A 137 28.82 -37.21 -9.98
C ILE A 137 29.94 -37.76 -10.87
N ALA A 138 30.81 -38.59 -10.30
CA ALA A 138 31.79 -39.38 -11.04
C ALA A 138 31.13 -40.69 -11.54
N PRO A 139 31.50 -41.20 -12.74
CA PRO A 139 30.96 -42.42 -13.30
C PRO A 139 31.85 -43.62 -12.95
N SER A 140 31.25 -44.75 -12.56
CA SER A 140 31.93 -46.06 -12.60
C SER A 140 30.95 -47.17 -12.99
N THR A 141 31.08 -47.60 -14.26
CA THR A 141 31.20 -48.96 -14.82
C THR A 141 30.35 -50.13 -14.28
N PRO A 142 29.93 -51.08 -15.15
CA PRO A 142 28.89 -52.07 -14.87
C PRO A 142 29.46 -53.42 -14.40
N ARG A 143 28.71 -54.16 -13.57
CA ARG A 143 28.81 -55.62 -13.55
C ARG A 143 27.57 -56.32 -13.00
N SER A 144 27.23 -57.40 -13.72
CA SER A 144 26.14 -58.36 -13.57
C SER A 144 26.11 -59.11 -12.23
N GLY A 145 24.93 -59.56 -11.81
CA GLY A 145 24.74 -60.67 -10.87
C GLY A 145 23.52 -60.56 -9.94
N VAL A 146 22.55 -61.46 -10.10
CA VAL A 146 21.29 -61.68 -9.32
C VAL A 146 21.51 -62.92 -8.41
N PRO A 147 20.64 -63.31 -7.44
CA PRO A 147 20.14 -62.74 -6.16
C PRO A 147 20.50 -63.73 -4.98
N PRO A 148 19.67 -64.03 -3.93
CA PRO A 148 18.66 -63.28 -3.15
C PRO A 148 18.89 -63.34 -1.60
N SER A 149 18.11 -62.56 -0.82
CA SER A 149 17.38 -62.97 0.42
C SER A 149 17.17 -61.81 1.42
N SER A 150 15.92 -61.68 1.89
CA SER A 150 15.30 -60.74 2.87
C SER A 150 16.02 -60.65 4.25
N PRO A 151 15.74 -59.69 5.18
CA PRO A 151 14.42 -59.53 5.83
C PRO A 151 13.95 -58.09 6.20
N LEU A 152 12.69 -58.07 6.65
CA LEU A 152 11.90 -57.01 7.30
C LEU A 152 12.67 -56.01 8.18
N VAL A 153 12.34 -54.71 8.06
CA VAL A 153 12.42 -53.72 9.15
C VAL A 153 11.20 -52.78 9.09
N SER A 154 10.61 -52.57 10.28
CA SER A 154 9.42 -51.78 10.62
C SER A 154 9.53 -50.27 10.32
N PRO A 155 8.39 -49.55 10.22
CA PRO A 155 8.37 -48.10 9.98
C PRO A 155 8.71 -47.33 11.26
N GLN A 156 9.72 -46.47 11.21
CA GLN A 156 9.95 -45.45 12.23
C GLN A 156 9.00 -44.27 12.01
N SER A 157 8.32 -43.90 13.10
CA SER A 157 7.53 -42.68 13.24
C SER A 157 8.46 -41.47 13.19
N GLU A 158 8.41 -40.73 12.08
CA GLU A 158 9.03 -39.42 11.97
C GLU A 158 8.21 -38.39 12.74
N LYS A 159 8.88 -37.74 13.69
CA LYS A 159 8.36 -36.63 14.48
C LYS A 159 8.11 -35.43 13.56
N SER A 160 6.84 -35.06 13.45
CA SER A 160 6.40 -33.80 12.85
C SER A 160 7.02 -32.60 13.59
N PRO A 161 7.74 -31.68 12.90
CA PRO A 161 8.16 -30.42 13.50
C PRO A 161 6.97 -29.45 13.53
N ALA A 162 6.71 -28.90 14.72
CA ALA A 162 5.68 -27.89 14.94
C ALA A 162 5.86 -26.66 14.03
N PRO A 163 4.76 -25.99 13.63
CA PRO A 163 4.82 -24.82 12.76
C PRO A 163 5.53 -23.66 13.48
N ARG A 164 6.63 -23.19 12.88
CA ARG A 164 7.32 -21.96 13.28
C ARG A 164 6.39 -20.77 13.03
N SER A 165 5.97 -20.14 14.11
CA SER A 165 5.39 -18.79 14.11
C SER A 165 6.44 -17.80 13.59
N TYR A 166 6.30 -17.38 12.34
CA TYR A 166 7.02 -16.23 11.78
C TYR A 166 6.11 -15.01 11.96
N TYR A 167 6.44 -14.17 12.95
CA TYR A 167 6.32 -12.70 13.02
C TYR A 167 6.30 -12.28 14.50
N GLN A 168 7.49 -12.24 15.11
CA GLN A 168 7.76 -11.34 16.22
C GLN A 168 9.24 -10.96 16.13
N SER A 169 9.50 -9.93 15.33
CA SER A 169 10.81 -9.28 15.31
C SER A 169 10.93 -8.48 16.61
N ILE A 170 11.53 -9.11 17.62
CA ILE A 170 12.06 -8.39 18.79
C ILE A 170 13.42 -7.85 18.34
N VAL A 171 13.47 -6.58 17.97
CA VAL A 171 14.74 -5.88 17.75
C VAL A 171 15.33 -5.59 19.13
N PRO A 172 16.57 -6.01 19.44
CA PRO A 172 17.26 -5.61 20.66
C PRO A 172 17.61 -4.13 20.55
N SER A 173 17.00 -3.33 21.43
CA SER A 173 17.26 -1.90 21.54
C SER A 173 18.60 -1.69 22.24
N ASN A 174 19.60 -1.24 21.48
CA ASN A 174 20.78 -0.58 22.02
C ASN A 174 20.59 0.94 21.84
N ASP A 175 20.82 1.65 22.94
CA ASP A 175 20.90 3.10 23.07
C ASP A 175 21.79 3.74 21.99
N VAL A 176 21.25 4.74 21.29
CA VAL A 176 21.95 6.01 20.99
C VAL A 176 20.87 7.10 20.81
N GLN A 177 21.03 8.19 21.56
CA GLN A 177 20.28 9.44 21.43
C GLN A 177 20.22 9.90 19.96
N LYS A 178 19.01 9.99 19.40
CA LYS A 178 18.74 10.80 18.21
C LYS A 178 17.62 11.79 18.51
N THR A 179 18.01 13.05 18.40
CA THR A 179 17.18 14.20 18.07
C THR A 179 16.07 13.81 17.10
N ILE A 180 14.84 14.30 17.30
CA ILE A 180 13.72 14.14 16.35
C ILE A 180 14.08 14.90 15.07
N ILE A 181 14.87 14.24 14.24
CA ILE A 181 14.89 14.42 12.80
C ILE A 181 13.74 13.53 12.33
N GLN A 182 12.80 14.11 11.60
CA GLN A 182 11.79 13.38 10.87
C GLN A 182 12.54 12.48 9.86
N GLU A 183 12.92 11.27 10.27
CA GLU A 183 13.46 10.29 9.33
C GLU A 183 12.32 9.93 8.36
N ASP A 184 12.57 10.15 7.08
CA ASP A 184 11.57 10.30 6.00
C ASP A 184 10.63 9.10 5.75
N ASN A 185 10.70 8.02 6.53
CA ASN A 185 10.07 6.74 6.18
C ASN A 185 9.48 5.88 7.31
N GLU A 186 9.50 6.29 8.58
CA GLU A 186 8.99 5.43 9.68
C GLU A 186 7.92 6.09 10.56
N LEU A 187 6.83 6.54 9.94
CA LEU A 187 5.57 6.69 10.67
C LEU A 187 4.89 5.32 10.77
N ASP A 188 5.38 4.47 11.67
CA ASP A 188 4.71 3.20 12.02
C ASP A 188 3.51 3.52 12.93
N PHE A 189 2.36 3.80 12.32
CA PHE A 189 1.12 4.05 13.04
C PHE A 189 0.58 2.74 13.63
N ARG A 190 0.86 2.52 14.92
CA ARG A 190 0.23 1.41 15.66
C ARG A 190 -1.20 1.76 16.02
N ILE A 191 -2.14 1.35 15.18
CA ILE A 191 -3.55 1.29 15.58
C ILE A 191 -3.70 0.06 16.48
N ILE A 192 -4.23 0.27 17.68
CA ILE A 192 -4.65 -0.84 18.53
C ILE A 192 -5.92 -1.40 17.88
N PRO A 193 -5.96 -2.68 17.47
CA PRO A 193 -7.15 -3.28 16.89
C PRO A 193 -8.32 -3.09 17.84
N SER A 194 -9.34 -2.36 17.38
CA SER A 194 -10.60 -2.24 18.10
C SER A 194 -11.44 -3.49 17.86
N SER A 195 -12.44 -3.71 18.70
CA SER A 195 -13.36 -4.85 18.56
C SER A 195 -14.40 -4.67 17.45
N SER A 196 -14.43 -3.52 16.76
CA SER A 196 -15.38 -3.28 15.67
C SER A 196 -14.68 -2.83 14.39
N SER A 197 -15.14 -3.36 13.25
CA SER A 197 -14.65 -2.95 11.92
C SER A 197 -14.83 -1.45 11.68
N GLN A 198 -15.94 -0.86 12.14
CA GLN A 198 -16.23 0.56 11.98
C GLN A 198 -15.26 1.47 12.75
N GLU A 199 -14.93 1.14 14.00
CA GLU A 199 -13.95 1.92 14.78
C GLU A 199 -12.56 1.86 14.14
N THR A 200 -12.17 0.71 13.58
CA THR A 200 -10.90 0.55 12.88
C THR A 200 -10.85 1.40 11.61
N ILE A 201 -11.93 1.44 10.83
CA ILE A 201 -12.06 2.30 9.65
C ILE A 201 -12.00 3.79 10.06
N GLN A 202 -12.73 4.19 11.10
CA GLN A 202 -12.70 5.56 11.61
C GLN A 202 -11.31 5.96 12.11
N ALA A 203 -10.60 5.05 12.80
CA ALA A 203 -9.23 5.29 13.22
C ALA A 203 -8.28 5.50 12.03
N ARG A 204 -8.43 4.73 10.94
CA ARG A 204 -7.67 4.96 9.70
C ARG A 204 -7.97 6.33 9.11
N TYR A 205 -9.23 6.76 9.05
CA TYR A 205 -9.59 8.11 8.58
C TYR A 205 -9.02 9.20 9.48
N ALA A 206 -9.05 9.04 10.81
CA ALA A 206 -8.47 10.01 11.73
C ALA A 206 -6.97 10.18 11.51
N ILE A 207 -6.23 9.09 11.26
CA ILE A 207 -4.80 9.14 10.91
C ILE A 207 -4.59 9.89 9.59
N LEU A 208 -5.36 9.58 8.56
CA LEU A 208 -5.23 10.20 7.24
C LEU A 208 -5.60 11.69 7.28
N ALA A 209 -6.66 12.07 7.99
CA ALA A 209 -7.11 13.45 8.14
C ALA A 209 -6.07 14.33 8.88
N ALA A 210 -5.28 13.73 9.78
CA ALA A 210 -4.22 14.42 10.50
C ALA A 210 -2.97 14.72 9.66
N LEU A 211 -2.85 14.15 8.45
CA LEU A 211 -1.71 14.40 7.57
C LEU A 211 -1.75 15.82 7.01
N ALA A 212 -0.55 16.38 6.80
CA ALA A 212 -0.39 17.71 6.23
C ALA A 212 -0.71 17.71 4.73
N LEU A 213 -1.41 18.76 4.29
CA LEU A 213 -1.67 19.02 2.88
C LEU A 213 -0.62 19.99 2.32
N PRO A 214 -0.12 19.75 1.10
CA PRO A 214 0.72 20.71 0.39
C PRO A 214 -0.10 21.94 -0.02
N SER A 215 0.51 23.12 0.07
CA SER A 215 -0.12 24.40 -0.29
C SER A 215 -0.39 24.59 -1.79
N GLU A 216 0.11 23.68 -2.63
CA GLU A 216 0.06 23.78 -4.10
C GLU A 216 -1.13 23.00 -4.71
N ILE A 217 -2.00 22.40 -3.88
CA ILE A 217 -3.20 21.71 -4.36
C ILE A 217 -4.18 22.78 -4.87
N PRO A 218 -4.65 22.69 -6.12
CA PRO A 218 -5.66 23.61 -6.61
C PRO A 218 -6.95 23.46 -5.78
N GLU A 219 -7.50 24.58 -5.31
CA GLU A 219 -8.81 24.63 -4.65
C GLU A 219 -9.97 24.29 -5.63
N ASP A 220 -9.68 24.31 -6.93
CA ASP A 220 -10.64 24.04 -8.00
C ASP A 220 -11.04 22.57 -8.09
N VAL A 221 -12.32 22.34 -8.41
CA VAL A 221 -12.86 21.02 -8.75
C VAL A 221 -12.08 20.42 -9.93
N LEU A 222 -11.48 19.25 -9.69
CA LEU A 222 -10.71 18.52 -10.71
C LEU A 222 -11.58 18.24 -11.94
N LYS A 223 -11.02 18.54 -13.13
CA LYS A 223 -11.70 18.29 -14.40
C LYS A 223 -11.49 16.84 -14.81
N PRO A 224 -12.53 16.15 -15.28
CA PRO A 224 -12.39 14.79 -15.78
C PRO A 224 -11.53 14.76 -17.05
N ILE A 225 -10.67 13.75 -17.14
CA ILE A 225 -9.86 13.43 -18.31
C ILE A 225 -10.74 12.71 -19.32
N THR A 226 -10.93 13.31 -20.49
CA THR A 226 -11.71 12.69 -21.56
C THR A 226 -10.89 11.61 -22.26
N THR A 227 -11.29 10.35 -22.09
CA THR A 227 -10.74 9.21 -22.83
C THR A 227 -11.65 8.82 -23.99
N PRO A 228 -11.12 8.51 -25.18
CA PRO A 228 -11.93 7.94 -26.25
C PRO A 228 -12.58 6.62 -25.81
N PRO A 229 -13.86 6.35 -26.13
CA PRO A 229 -14.57 5.14 -25.69
C PRO A 229 -13.92 3.81 -26.11
N SER A 230 -13.15 3.81 -27.20
CA SER A 230 -12.48 2.61 -27.72
C SER A 230 -11.15 2.29 -27.03
N PHE A 231 -10.75 3.07 -26.02
CA PHE A 231 -9.47 2.91 -25.33
C PHE A 231 -9.69 2.77 -23.83
N THR A 232 -8.96 1.84 -23.23
CA THR A 232 -8.74 1.85 -21.79
C THR A 232 -7.86 3.05 -21.42
N PHE A 233 -7.92 3.49 -20.16
CA PHE A 233 -7.09 4.61 -19.69
C PHE A 233 -5.59 4.30 -19.77
N GLN A 234 -5.21 3.04 -19.56
CA GLN A 234 -3.84 2.59 -19.71
C GLN A 234 -3.35 2.70 -21.16
N GLU A 235 -4.17 2.26 -22.12
CA GLU A 235 -3.85 2.43 -23.54
C GLU A 235 -3.81 3.90 -23.95
N PHE A 236 -4.69 4.73 -23.37
CA PHE A 236 -4.66 6.18 -23.56
C PHE A 236 -3.33 6.79 -23.07
N LEU A 237 -2.86 6.44 -21.87
CA LEU A 237 -1.58 6.91 -21.34
C LEU A 237 -0.39 6.34 -22.12
N ALA A 238 -0.45 5.08 -22.56
CA ALA A 238 0.61 4.44 -23.33
C ALA A 238 0.77 5.04 -24.74
N ASN A 239 -0.31 5.58 -25.31
CA ASN A 239 -0.30 6.26 -26.61
C ASN A 239 -0.08 7.78 -26.49
N ALA A 240 0.11 8.29 -25.28
CA ALA A 240 0.34 9.71 -25.04
C ALA A 240 1.63 10.20 -25.73
N ASN A 241 1.72 11.51 -25.95
CA ASN A 241 2.92 12.09 -26.53
C ASN A 241 4.13 11.88 -25.61
N ASN A 242 5.34 11.99 -26.18
CA ASN A 242 6.59 11.81 -25.43
C ASN A 242 6.68 12.73 -24.20
N THR A 243 6.06 13.91 -24.26
CA THR A 243 6.00 14.85 -23.13
C THR A 243 5.30 14.22 -21.92
N ILE A 244 4.11 13.66 -22.11
CA ILE A 244 3.37 13.01 -21.03
C ILE A 244 4.12 11.76 -20.55
N THR A 245 4.57 10.89 -21.47
CA THR A 245 5.24 9.64 -21.06
C THR A 245 6.51 9.90 -20.23
N ASN A 246 7.22 11.01 -20.50
CA ASN A 246 8.40 11.41 -19.72
C ASN A 246 8.04 11.96 -18.33
N LEU A 247 6.83 12.49 -18.16
CA LEU A 247 6.34 13.03 -16.88
C LEU A 247 5.75 11.93 -15.98
N ILE A 248 5.36 10.78 -16.52
CA ILE A 248 4.78 9.65 -15.75
C ILE A 248 5.62 8.37 -15.86
N PRO A 249 6.93 8.39 -15.50
CA PRO A 249 7.77 7.19 -15.57
C PRO A 249 7.26 6.08 -14.64
N ASN A 250 6.65 6.45 -13.51
CA ASN A 250 5.96 5.57 -12.59
C ASN A 250 4.66 6.23 -12.17
N TYR A 251 3.52 5.66 -12.59
CA TYR A 251 2.20 6.11 -12.18
C TYR A 251 1.41 4.97 -11.56
N ARG A 252 0.40 5.33 -10.77
CA ARG A 252 -0.56 4.40 -10.18
C ARG A 252 -1.98 4.76 -10.58
N ILE A 253 -2.79 3.72 -10.78
CA ILE A 253 -4.22 3.84 -10.98
C ILE A 253 -4.92 3.27 -9.75
N PHE A 254 -5.69 4.13 -9.09
CA PHE A 254 -6.62 3.77 -8.03
C PHE A 254 -7.95 3.32 -8.63
N GLN A 255 -8.39 2.13 -8.25
CA GLN A 255 -9.68 1.60 -8.62
C GLN A 255 -10.70 2.00 -7.55
N GLU A 256 -11.87 2.47 -7.98
CA GLU A 256 -12.97 2.87 -7.10
C GLU A 256 -13.37 1.74 -6.13
N THR A 257 -13.42 0.51 -6.63
CA THR A 257 -13.85 -0.66 -5.84
C THR A 257 -12.89 -1.03 -4.70
N THR A 258 -11.63 -0.61 -4.75
CA THR A 258 -10.61 -0.95 -3.74
C THR A 258 -9.99 0.26 -3.06
N THR A 259 -10.42 1.47 -3.42
CA THR A 259 -9.88 2.72 -2.88
C THR A 259 -10.96 3.47 -2.15
N THR A 260 -10.65 3.98 -0.97
CA THR A 260 -11.56 4.78 -0.17
C THR A 260 -10.87 6.07 0.26
N TRP A 261 -11.54 7.19 0.00
CA TRP A 261 -11.06 8.52 0.34
C TRP A 261 -11.57 8.94 1.71
N CYS A 262 -10.79 9.75 2.43
CA CYS A 262 -11.20 10.29 3.71
C CYS A 262 -12.35 11.30 3.52
N PRO A 263 -13.47 11.16 4.25
CA PRO A 263 -14.64 12.03 4.06
C PRO A 263 -14.36 13.49 4.46
N ASP A 264 -13.47 13.71 5.42
CA ASP A 264 -13.12 15.07 5.88
C ASP A 264 -12.10 15.75 4.94
N ARG A 265 -11.34 14.96 4.18
CA ARG A 265 -10.24 15.39 3.31
C ARG A 265 -10.08 14.43 2.12
N GLU A 266 -10.77 14.71 1.02
CA GLU A 266 -10.78 13.84 -0.17
C GLU A 266 -9.41 13.69 -0.86
N GLU A 267 -8.40 14.48 -0.46
CA GLU A 267 -7.02 14.40 -0.97
C GLU A 267 -6.20 13.27 -0.31
N HIS A 268 -6.72 12.65 0.75
CA HIS A 268 -6.08 11.54 1.44
C HIS A 268 -7.01 10.33 1.44
N GLY A 269 -6.44 9.13 1.43
CA GLY A 269 -7.23 7.92 1.39
C GLY A 269 -6.42 6.70 1.74
N TYR A 270 -7.03 5.54 1.55
CA TYR A 270 -6.30 4.28 1.52
C TYR A 270 -6.83 3.41 0.39
N PHE A 271 -6.02 2.46 -0.06
CA PHE A 271 -6.47 1.42 -0.96
C PHE A 271 -6.12 0.04 -0.40
N LEU A 272 -6.92 -0.94 -0.81
CA LEU A 272 -6.76 -2.34 -0.47
C LEU A 272 -6.02 -3.06 -1.59
N THR A 273 -5.06 -3.90 -1.24
CA THR A 273 -4.34 -4.73 -2.23
C THR A 273 -3.90 -6.05 -1.59
N PRO A 274 -3.85 -7.17 -2.35
CA PRO A 274 -3.34 -8.44 -1.85
C PRO A 274 -1.91 -8.35 -1.35
N LEU A 275 -1.67 -8.84 -0.14
CA LEU A 275 -0.31 -8.98 0.40
C LEU A 275 0.42 -10.16 -0.27
N TYR A 276 -0.30 -11.12 -0.83
CA TYR A 276 0.25 -12.25 -1.57
C TYR A 276 -0.33 -12.31 -2.97
N LYS A 277 0.51 -12.52 -3.98
CA LYS A 277 0.10 -12.71 -5.37
C LYS A 277 0.50 -14.11 -5.84
N CYS A 278 -0.41 -14.79 -6.52
CA CYS A 278 -0.14 -16.06 -7.15
C CYS A 278 0.68 -15.84 -8.43
N HIS A 279 1.71 -16.65 -8.63
CA HIS A 279 2.48 -16.68 -9.87
C HIS A 279 2.59 -18.09 -10.42
N THR A 280 2.53 -18.24 -11.74
CA THR A 280 2.86 -19.51 -12.41
C THR A 280 4.34 -19.55 -12.74
N ASN A 281 5.00 -20.68 -12.46
CA ASN A 281 6.37 -20.90 -12.90
C ASN A 281 6.42 -20.90 -14.45
N PRO A 282 7.23 -20.04 -15.10
CA PRO A 282 7.28 -19.98 -16.56
C PRO A 282 7.75 -21.29 -17.19
N ARG A 283 8.52 -22.11 -16.47
CA ARG A 283 9.02 -23.42 -16.93
C ARG A 283 8.00 -24.55 -16.77
N VAL A 284 7.04 -24.41 -15.86
CA VAL A 284 6.06 -25.46 -15.52
C VAL A 284 4.70 -24.82 -15.33
N ALA A 285 3.84 -24.89 -16.35
CA ALA A 285 2.54 -24.20 -16.37
C ALA A 285 1.58 -24.61 -15.25
N THR A 286 1.77 -25.80 -14.67
CA THR A 286 0.96 -26.36 -13.57
C THR A 286 1.53 -26.05 -12.19
N ALA A 287 2.75 -25.52 -12.09
CA ALA A 287 3.36 -25.17 -10.82
C ALA A 287 3.04 -23.70 -10.47
N HIS A 288 2.26 -23.52 -9.40
CA HIS A 288 1.86 -22.22 -8.90
C HIS A 288 2.47 -21.97 -7.52
N GLY A 289 2.83 -20.72 -7.23
CA GLY A 289 3.38 -20.31 -5.95
C GLY A 289 2.81 -18.97 -5.49
N TRP A 290 2.92 -18.72 -4.19
CA TRP A 290 2.56 -17.44 -3.58
C TRP A 290 3.80 -16.59 -3.42
N LYS A 291 3.73 -15.33 -3.87
CA LYS A 291 4.79 -14.35 -3.67
C LYS A 291 4.26 -13.22 -2.79
N LEU A 292 4.97 -12.94 -1.69
CA LEU A 292 4.71 -11.77 -0.87
C LEU A 292 4.93 -10.50 -1.72
N SER A 293 3.94 -9.65 -1.74
CA SER A 293 3.95 -8.34 -2.39
C SER A 293 4.15 -7.28 -1.32
N ASP A 294 5.14 -6.43 -1.51
CA ASP A 294 5.31 -5.21 -0.72
C ASP A 294 4.67 -4.04 -1.49
N PRO A 295 3.45 -3.60 -1.13
CA PRO A 295 2.78 -2.54 -1.86
C PRO A 295 3.28 -1.15 -1.49
N VAL A 296 3.82 -0.96 -0.28
CA VAL A 296 4.31 0.33 0.23
C VAL A 296 5.61 0.69 -0.45
N ASN A 297 6.57 -0.24 -0.53
CA ASN A 297 7.87 0.01 -1.16
C ASN A 297 7.76 0.37 -2.66
N LYS A 298 6.67 -0.03 -3.32
CA LYS A 298 6.43 0.35 -4.73
C LYS A 298 6.02 1.80 -4.92
N MET A 299 5.60 2.45 -3.83
CA MET A 299 5.33 3.88 -3.76
C MET A 299 6.25 4.53 -2.71
N ALA A 300 7.46 3.98 -2.53
CA ALA A 300 8.50 4.56 -1.69
C ALA A 300 8.93 5.96 -2.19
N LYS A 301 8.75 6.21 -3.48
CA LYS A 301 8.92 7.54 -4.10
C LYS A 301 7.56 8.17 -4.36
N PRO A 302 7.44 9.51 -4.28
CA PRO A 302 6.27 10.22 -4.73
C PRO A 302 5.85 9.74 -6.14
N THR A 303 4.61 9.28 -6.25
CA THR A 303 4.10 8.58 -7.44
C THR A 303 2.90 9.33 -7.99
N GLU A 304 2.90 9.56 -9.30
CA GLU A 304 1.78 10.20 -10.00
C GLU A 304 0.56 9.27 -9.98
N CYS A 305 -0.59 9.76 -9.50
CA CYS A 305 -1.76 8.91 -9.30
C CYS A 305 -2.97 9.40 -10.10
N PHE A 306 -3.76 8.44 -10.57
CA PHE A 306 -5.02 8.64 -11.26
C PHE A 306 -6.10 7.83 -10.57
N TYR A 307 -7.34 8.33 -10.55
CA TYR A 307 -8.47 7.59 -10.00
C TYR A 307 -9.66 7.62 -10.95
N ASN A 308 -10.48 6.57 -10.91
CA ASN A 308 -11.77 6.53 -11.57
C ASN A 308 -12.86 6.82 -10.54
N LYS A 309 -13.80 7.70 -10.89
CA LYS A 309 -15.01 7.98 -10.11
C LYS A 309 -16.16 8.16 -11.08
N ASP A 310 -17.23 7.40 -10.90
CA ASP A 310 -18.42 7.42 -11.77
C ASP A 310 -18.08 7.20 -13.26
N GLY A 311 -17.13 6.32 -13.55
CA GLY A 311 -16.67 6.03 -14.91
C GLY A 311 -15.81 7.11 -15.55
N LYS A 312 -15.48 8.20 -14.83
CA LYS A 312 -14.63 9.29 -15.31
C LYS A 312 -13.25 9.20 -14.66
N TRP A 313 -12.22 9.51 -15.44
CA TRP A 313 -10.83 9.50 -14.97
C TRP A 313 -10.41 10.88 -14.49
N TYR A 314 -9.68 10.93 -13.39
CA TYR A 314 -9.14 12.16 -12.82
C TYR A 314 -7.67 11.96 -12.48
N TYR A 315 -6.90 13.04 -12.60
CA TYR A 315 -5.55 13.10 -12.06
C TYR A 315 -5.63 13.46 -10.58
N ALA A 316 -5.19 12.56 -9.71
CA ALA A 316 -5.32 12.69 -8.26
C ALA A 316 -4.27 13.63 -7.66
N GLY A 317 -3.10 13.72 -8.29
CA GLY A 317 -1.90 14.36 -7.74
C GLY A 317 -0.73 13.39 -7.55
N VAL A 318 0.23 13.81 -6.74
CA VAL A 318 1.45 13.05 -6.41
C VAL A 318 1.30 12.49 -5.00
N TYR A 319 1.42 11.17 -4.84
CA TYR A 319 1.18 10.49 -3.57
C TYR A 319 2.39 9.75 -3.03
N ARG A 320 2.50 9.71 -1.70
CA ARG A 320 3.39 8.81 -0.96
C ARG A 320 2.53 7.76 -0.25
N ALA A 321 2.97 6.50 -0.26
CA ALA A 321 2.29 5.45 0.51
C ALA A 321 2.73 5.46 1.97
N LEU A 322 1.79 5.13 2.85
CA LEU A 322 2.04 4.85 4.26
C LEU A 322 1.46 3.48 4.62
N CYS A 323 2.14 2.79 5.52
CA CYS A 323 1.68 1.50 6.03
C CYS A 323 0.55 1.76 7.02
N LEU A 324 -0.64 1.19 6.76
CA LEU A 324 -1.70 1.07 7.75
C LEU A 324 -1.80 -0.40 8.17
N PRO A 325 -2.43 -0.70 9.32
CA PRO A 325 -2.67 -2.09 9.71
C PRO A 325 -3.47 -2.82 8.64
N ASP A 326 -2.99 -4.02 8.30
CA ASP A 326 -3.64 -4.95 7.40
C ASP A 326 -5.12 -5.16 7.77
N LEU A 327 -5.92 -5.51 6.77
CA LEU A 327 -7.32 -5.80 6.95
C LEU A 327 -7.50 -7.03 7.85
N THR A 328 -8.37 -6.92 8.85
CA THR A 328 -8.75 -8.04 9.71
C THR A 328 -9.72 -9.00 8.99
N ILE A 329 -9.91 -10.20 9.54
CA ILE A 329 -10.86 -11.19 9.00
C ILE A 329 -12.31 -10.64 9.07
N GLU A 330 -12.67 -9.99 10.17
CA GLU A 330 -13.99 -9.38 10.33
C GLU A 330 -14.24 -8.26 9.31
N GLU A 331 -13.23 -7.43 9.04
CA GLU A 331 -13.33 -6.41 7.99
C GLU A 331 -13.44 -7.02 6.60
N TRP A 332 -12.72 -8.12 6.33
CA TRP A 332 -12.85 -8.87 5.07
C TRP A 332 -14.27 -9.39 4.85
N GLU A 333 -14.91 -9.95 5.88
CA GLU A 333 -16.29 -10.44 5.80
C GLU A 333 -17.31 -9.33 5.53
N ASN A 334 -16.97 -8.09 5.92
CA ASN A 334 -17.80 -6.90 5.71
C ASN A 334 -17.50 -6.16 4.39
N LEU A 335 -16.53 -6.60 3.59
CA LEU A 335 -16.27 -5.99 2.28
C LEU A 335 -17.42 -6.24 1.31
N SER A 336 -17.62 -5.29 0.39
CA SER A 336 -18.54 -5.49 -0.73
C SER A 336 -18.10 -6.69 -1.59
N GLN A 337 -19.07 -7.37 -2.21
CA GLN A 337 -18.77 -8.49 -3.10
C GLN A 337 -17.86 -8.07 -4.25
N GLU A 338 -18.03 -6.86 -4.78
CA GLU A 338 -17.22 -6.30 -5.86
C GLU A 338 -15.76 -6.10 -5.42
N THR A 339 -15.53 -5.52 -4.25
CA THR A 339 -14.20 -5.31 -3.67
C THR A 339 -13.50 -6.65 -3.44
N SER A 340 -14.18 -7.61 -2.81
CA SER A 340 -13.63 -8.93 -2.54
C SER A 340 -13.27 -9.69 -3.83
N GLN A 341 -14.12 -9.62 -4.86
CA GLN A 341 -13.84 -10.20 -6.17
C GLN A 341 -12.66 -9.51 -6.86
N ALA A 342 -12.55 -8.18 -6.78
CA ALA A 342 -11.42 -7.44 -7.34
C ALA A 342 -10.09 -7.87 -6.70
N LEU A 343 -10.05 -8.00 -5.37
CA LEU A 343 -8.88 -8.45 -4.63
C LEU A 343 -8.49 -9.91 -4.96
N VAL A 344 -9.47 -10.81 -5.09
CA VAL A 344 -9.22 -12.21 -5.51
C VAL A 344 -8.71 -12.27 -6.96
N LYS A 345 -9.28 -11.46 -7.86
CA LYS A 345 -8.82 -11.36 -9.25
C LYS A 345 -7.38 -10.83 -9.33
N GLU A 346 -7.04 -9.81 -8.54
CA GLU A 346 -5.68 -9.27 -8.45
C GLU A 346 -4.71 -10.31 -7.88
N THR A 347 -5.13 -11.05 -6.85
CA THR A 347 -4.36 -12.15 -6.24
C THR A 347 -3.99 -13.22 -7.27
N LEU A 348 -4.92 -13.54 -8.19
CA LEU A 348 -4.74 -14.58 -9.21
C LEU A 348 -4.22 -14.06 -10.55
N ALA A 349 -3.93 -12.76 -10.68
CA ALA A 349 -3.57 -12.16 -11.97
C ALA A 349 -2.29 -12.75 -12.61
N GLY A 350 -1.35 -13.27 -11.79
CA GLY A 350 -0.13 -13.93 -12.27
C GLY A 350 -0.30 -15.43 -12.57
N ARG A 351 -1.50 -16.00 -12.36
CA ARG A 351 -1.80 -17.40 -12.60
C ARG A 351 -2.27 -17.60 -14.05
N LYS A 352 -1.62 -18.52 -14.76
CA LYS A 352 -2.13 -19.04 -16.03
C LYS A 352 -3.26 -20.04 -15.76
N ASN A 353 -4.33 -19.99 -16.56
CA ASN A 353 -5.48 -20.92 -16.48
C ASN A 353 -6.27 -20.84 -15.16
N THR A 354 -6.76 -19.65 -14.81
CA THR A 354 -7.64 -19.47 -13.64
C THR A 354 -9.00 -20.12 -13.89
N SER A 355 -9.32 -21.17 -13.14
CA SER A 355 -10.65 -21.81 -13.16
C SER A 355 -11.56 -21.25 -12.06
N PRO A 356 -12.90 -21.39 -12.16
CA PRO A 356 -13.83 -21.03 -11.09
C PRO A 356 -13.50 -21.67 -9.74
N ALA A 357 -12.98 -22.91 -9.73
CA ALA A 357 -12.54 -23.59 -8.52
C ALA A 357 -11.40 -22.83 -7.82
N ASN A 358 -10.45 -22.26 -8.57
CA ASN A 358 -9.34 -21.51 -7.98
C ASN A 358 -9.78 -20.18 -7.39
N ILE A 359 -10.80 -19.54 -7.96
CA ILE A 359 -11.42 -18.34 -7.40
C ILE A 359 -12.05 -18.69 -6.06
N TYR A 360 -12.85 -19.77 -6.00
CA TYR A 360 -13.48 -20.24 -4.76
C TYR A 360 -12.45 -20.59 -3.67
N GLU A 361 -11.43 -21.38 -4.00
CA GLU A 361 -10.33 -21.72 -3.09
C GLU A 361 -9.64 -20.47 -2.54
N THR A 362 -9.38 -19.47 -3.38
CA THR A 362 -8.73 -18.22 -2.97
C THR A 362 -9.62 -17.41 -2.03
N CYS A 363 -10.94 -17.35 -2.28
CA CYS A 363 -11.89 -16.73 -1.37
C CYS A 363 -11.87 -17.40 0.02
N GLN A 364 -11.82 -18.74 0.06
CA GLN A 364 -11.77 -19.48 1.33
C GLN A 364 -10.47 -19.19 2.09
N LEU A 365 -9.34 -19.05 1.40
CA LEU A 365 -8.06 -18.70 2.04
C LEU A 365 -8.10 -17.30 2.68
N TYR A 366 -8.80 -16.34 2.09
CA TYR A 366 -9.01 -15.03 2.73
C TYR A 366 -9.97 -15.13 3.93
N ALA A 367 -11.07 -15.87 3.80
CA ALA A 367 -12.05 -16.03 4.88
C ALA A 367 -11.44 -16.64 6.16
N VAL A 368 -10.47 -17.54 6.03
CA VAL A 368 -9.75 -18.11 7.18
C VAL A 368 -8.48 -17.35 7.58
N GLY A 369 -8.19 -16.21 6.93
CA GLY A 369 -7.02 -15.37 7.21
C GLY A 369 -5.67 -15.95 6.77
N ALA A 370 -5.66 -16.99 5.94
CA ALA A 370 -4.44 -17.56 5.37
C ALA A 370 -3.81 -16.64 4.32
N LEU A 371 -4.65 -15.91 3.57
CA LEU A 371 -4.24 -14.77 2.75
C LEU A 371 -4.65 -13.47 3.45
N LYS A 372 -3.82 -12.43 3.29
CA LYS A 372 -4.03 -11.11 3.90
C LYS A 372 -4.19 -10.03 2.85
N VAL A 373 -4.97 -9.01 3.20
CA VAL A 373 -5.14 -7.80 2.41
C VAL A 373 -4.38 -6.69 3.12
N ALA A 374 -3.44 -6.07 2.41
CA ALA A 374 -2.75 -4.89 2.89
C ALA A 374 -3.68 -3.68 2.77
N CYS A 375 -3.75 -2.88 3.84
CA CYS A 375 -4.36 -1.56 3.81
C CYS A 375 -3.24 -0.53 3.64
N VAL A 376 -3.19 0.16 2.50
CA VAL A 376 -2.13 1.11 2.21
C VAL A 376 -2.73 2.50 2.20
N GLY A 377 -2.36 3.31 3.20
CA GLY A 377 -2.73 4.72 3.20
C GLY A 377 -1.96 5.47 2.12
N VAL A 378 -2.57 6.51 1.57
CA VAL A 378 -2.00 7.35 0.54
C VAL A 378 -2.13 8.81 0.95
N GLN A 379 -0.99 9.48 1.07
CA GLN A 379 -0.90 10.90 1.37
C GLN A 379 -0.62 11.67 0.07
N CYS A 380 -1.46 12.65 -0.25
CA CYS A 380 -1.16 13.63 -1.28
C CYS A 380 -0.02 14.53 -0.80
N VAL A 381 1.11 14.49 -1.50
CA VAL A 381 2.33 15.23 -1.18
C VAL A 381 2.65 16.31 -2.22
N GLY A 382 1.87 16.40 -3.29
CA GLY A 382 1.97 17.48 -4.27
C GLY A 382 0.99 17.33 -5.42
N PHE A 383 1.03 18.27 -6.37
CA PHE A 383 0.18 18.25 -7.55
C PHE A 383 0.95 18.76 -8.78
N ASN A 384 1.15 17.89 -9.77
CA ASN A 384 1.89 18.24 -10.98
C ASN A 384 1.00 18.97 -11.99
N ASN A 385 0.92 20.29 -11.83
CA ASN A 385 0.12 21.17 -12.69
C ASN A 385 0.47 21.05 -14.19
N ALA A 386 1.74 20.81 -14.53
CA ALA A 386 2.17 20.67 -15.91
C ALA A 386 1.63 19.38 -16.54
N LEU A 387 1.75 18.26 -15.82
CA LEU A 387 1.19 16.97 -16.23
C LEU A 387 -0.33 17.04 -16.36
N TYR A 388 -1.00 17.61 -15.35
CA TYR A 388 -2.45 17.75 -15.34
C TYR A 388 -2.97 18.47 -16.59
N ARG A 389 -2.40 19.65 -16.90
CA ARG A 389 -2.78 20.43 -18.09
C ARG A 389 -2.47 19.66 -19.38
N ALA A 390 -1.30 19.05 -19.47
CA ALA A 390 -0.88 18.29 -20.65
C ALA A 390 -1.82 17.11 -20.94
N ILE A 391 -2.24 16.37 -19.91
CA ILE A 391 -3.17 15.23 -20.04
C ILE A 391 -4.56 15.69 -20.46
N LEU A 392 -5.08 16.78 -19.86
CA LEU A 392 -6.38 17.33 -20.26
C LEU A 392 -6.37 17.81 -21.71
N GLU A 393 -5.33 18.53 -22.12
CA GLU A 393 -5.18 18.98 -23.50
C GLU A 393 -5.07 17.81 -24.48
N TYR A 394 -4.31 16.77 -24.10
CA TYR A 394 -4.17 15.56 -24.90
C TYR A 394 -5.53 14.84 -25.05
N GLY A 395 -6.28 14.64 -23.96
CA GLY A 395 -7.62 14.04 -24.00
C GLY A 395 -8.58 14.79 -24.93
N GLN A 396 -8.60 16.12 -24.86
CA GLN A 396 -9.41 16.96 -25.75
C GLN A 396 -9.03 16.80 -27.22
N LYS A 397 -7.73 16.80 -27.54
CA LYS A 397 -7.24 16.57 -28.91
C LYS A 397 -7.62 15.18 -29.44
N CYS A 398 -7.60 14.16 -28.59
CA CYS A 398 -7.98 12.81 -28.96
C CYS A 398 -9.46 12.71 -29.35
N THR A 399 -10.35 13.41 -28.63
CA THR A 399 -11.78 13.45 -28.96
C THR A 399 -12.04 14.19 -30.27
N LEU A 400 -11.35 15.30 -30.54
CA LEU A 400 -11.56 16.09 -31.76
C LEU A 400 -11.05 15.42 -33.03
N ASN A 401 -9.91 14.72 -32.94
CA ASN A 401 -9.27 14.16 -34.13
C ASN A 401 -9.85 12.82 -34.59
N GLY A 402 -10.74 12.18 -33.80
CA GLY A 402 -11.53 10.99 -34.14
C GLY A 402 -10.74 9.72 -34.54
N ARG A 403 -9.43 9.82 -34.75
CA ARG A 403 -8.57 8.79 -35.29
C ARG A 403 -7.19 8.93 -34.67
N MET A 404 -7.07 8.43 -33.44
CA MET A 404 -5.76 8.04 -32.92
C MET A 404 -5.19 7.04 -33.91
N LYS A 405 -4.09 7.40 -34.60
CA LYS A 405 -3.35 6.41 -35.37
C LYS A 405 -2.92 5.38 -34.33
N VAL A 406 -3.49 4.19 -34.39
CA VAL A 406 -2.98 3.00 -33.69
C VAL A 406 -1.62 2.72 -34.32
N GLY A 407 -0.63 3.53 -33.93
CA GLY A 407 0.76 3.28 -34.26
C GLY A 407 1.06 1.92 -33.65
N THR A 408 1.62 1.02 -34.45
CA THR A 408 2.06 -0.30 -34.02
C THR A 408 2.71 -0.16 -32.66
N ALA A 409 2.01 -0.58 -31.61
CA ALA A 409 2.34 -0.22 -30.24
C ALA A 409 3.79 -0.61 -30.01
N ARG A 410 4.68 0.38 -29.93
CA ARG A 410 6.03 0.14 -29.42
C ARG A 410 5.78 -0.33 -28.01
N SER A 411 6.10 -1.60 -27.75
CA SER A 411 6.04 -2.23 -26.43
C SER A 411 6.84 -1.36 -25.47
N LEU A 412 6.18 -0.37 -24.87
CA LEU A 412 6.74 0.44 -23.80
C LEU A 412 6.97 -0.56 -22.67
N GLY A 413 8.20 -0.61 -22.17
CA GLY A 413 8.58 -1.50 -21.09
C GLY A 413 7.53 -1.45 -20.00
N HIS A 414 7.12 -2.64 -19.53
CA HIS A 414 6.05 -2.87 -18.56
C HIS A 414 5.98 -1.74 -17.52
N GLY A 415 5.16 -0.71 -17.77
CA GLY A 415 4.66 0.13 -16.71
C GLY A 415 4.07 -0.85 -15.71
N VAL A 416 4.61 -0.87 -14.49
CA VAL A 416 4.40 -1.98 -13.55
C VAL A 416 2.89 -2.19 -13.43
N LEU A 417 2.40 -3.27 -14.05
CA LEU A 417 0.98 -3.56 -14.19
C LEU A 417 0.44 -3.89 -12.81
N TRP A 418 -0.01 -2.86 -12.10
CA TRP A 418 -0.53 -3.04 -10.75
C TRP A 418 -1.95 -3.59 -10.75
N ASN A 419 -2.76 -3.34 -11.79
CA ASN A 419 -4.20 -3.54 -11.64
C ASN A 419 -4.99 -3.84 -12.94
N SER A 420 -4.35 -4.30 -14.01
CA SER A 420 -5.07 -4.67 -15.24
C SER A 420 -4.93 -6.16 -15.51
N ALA A 421 -5.79 -6.95 -14.86
CA ALA A 421 -6.18 -8.24 -15.41
C ALA A 421 -7.08 -7.99 -16.63
N ALA A 422 -6.45 -7.60 -17.75
CA ALA A 422 -7.04 -7.67 -19.08
C ALA A 422 -7.04 -9.15 -19.50
N ALA A 423 -7.97 -9.91 -18.92
CA ALA A 423 -8.33 -11.24 -19.34
C ALA A 423 -9.85 -11.25 -19.57
N ASN A 424 -10.27 -10.65 -20.68
CA ASN A 424 -11.42 -11.04 -21.49
C ASN A 424 -11.54 -10.10 -22.70
N ALA A 425 -10.57 -10.22 -23.63
CA ALA A 425 -10.92 -10.02 -25.03
C ALA A 425 -11.51 -11.35 -25.50
N GLY A 426 -12.84 -11.42 -25.52
CA GLY A 426 -13.56 -12.52 -26.11
C GLY A 426 -13.11 -12.71 -27.56
N ILE A 427 -12.88 -13.98 -27.91
CA ILE A 427 -12.61 -14.42 -29.28
C ILE A 427 -13.81 -14.00 -30.14
N HIS A 428 -13.65 -12.96 -30.95
CA HIS A 428 -14.55 -12.70 -32.06
C HIS A 428 -14.31 -13.78 -33.13
N PRO A 429 -15.31 -14.56 -33.55
CA PRO A 429 -15.18 -15.37 -34.76
C PRO A 429 -15.17 -14.40 -35.96
N GLY A 430 -14.05 -14.35 -36.66
CA GLY A 430 -13.95 -13.64 -37.93
C GLY A 430 -14.87 -14.27 -38.99
N PRO A 431 -15.36 -13.49 -39.97
CA PRO A 431 -16.22 -14.01 -41.03
C PRO A 431 -15.37 -14.79 -42.05
N PRO A 432 -15.83 -15.96 -42.53
CA PRO A 432 -15.19 -16.60 -43.66
C PRO A 432 -15.58 -15.88 -44.95
N GLY A 433 -14.57 -15.58 -45.76
CA GLY A 433 -14.72 -15.08 -47.12
C GLY A 433 -15.44 -16.09 -48.03
N SER A 434 -16.11 -15.50 -49.00
CA SER A 434 -16.82 -16.07 -50.14
C SER A 434 -16.00 -17.04 -51.00
N ASP A 435 -16.56 -18.21 -51.29
CA ASP A 435 -16.88 -18.68 -52.66
C ASP A 435 -17.28 -20.17 -52.65
N SER A 436 -18.55 -20.46 -52.95
CA SER A 436 -18.95 -21.57 -53.86
C SER A 436 -20.47 -21.77 -53.86
N SER A 437 -20.98 -21.88 -55.08
CA SER A 437 -22.33 -22.23 -55.50
C SER A 437 -22.69 -23.68 -55.13
N PHE A 438 -23.90 -23.93 -54.57
CA PHE A 438 -24.92 -24.85 -55.14
C PHE A 438 -26.20 -24.98 -54.27
N MET A 439 -27.35 -24.90 -54.96
CA MET A 439 -28.69 -25.48 -54.74
C MET A 439 -29.34 -25.66 -53.34
N SER A 440 -30.42 -24.89 -53.13
CA SER A 440 -31.82 -25.30 -52.84
C SER A 440 -32.14 -26.54 -51.97
N GLN A 441 -32.77 -26.33 -50.81
CA GLN A 441 -34.05 -26.93 -50.35
C GLN A 441 -34.37 -26.36 -48.94
N LYS A 442 -35.46 -25.61 -48.77
CA LYS A 442 -36.83 -26.02 -48.41
C LYS A 442 -37.05 -26.29 -46.90
N ASP A 443 -38.00 -25.53 -46.35
CA ASP A 443 -38.82 -25.77 -45.14
C ASP A 443 -38.14 -25.90 -43.76
N ARG A 444 -38.34 -24.89 -42.89
CA ARG A 444 -39.05 -25.05 -41.60
C ARG A 444 -39.28 -23.72 -40.84
N SER A 445 -40.55 -23.52 -40.48
CA SER A 445 -41.12 -22.78 -39.34
C SER A 445 -40.17 -22.68 -38.13
N GLY A 446 -40.05 -21.59 -37.38
CA GLY A 446 -41.06 -20.64 -36.92
C GLY A 446 -41.06 -20.69 -35.39
N PHE A 447 -40.66 -19.61 -34.71
CA PHE A 447 -41.03 -19.33 -33.31
C PHE A 447 -40.66 -17.88 -32.96
N THR A 448 -41.69 -17.06 -32.72
CA THR A 448 -41.63 -15.67 -32.25
C THR A 448 -42.29 -15.62 -30.87
N PHE A 449 -41.59 -15.05 -29.89
CA PHE A 449 -42.15 -14.50 -28.64
C PHE A 449 -41.74 -13.02 -28.67
N GLY A 450 -42.58 -12.02 -28.43
CA GLY A 450 -43.86 -11.99 -27.73
C GLY A 450 -43.83 -10.70 -26.90
N GLU A 451 -44.57 -9.69 -27.37
CA GLU A 451 -44.74 -8.34 -26.84
C GLU A 451 -45.39 -8.27 -25.44
N ASN A 452 -45.05 -7.16 -24.77
CA ASN A 452 -45.84 -6.31 -23.86
C ASN A 452 -46.42 -6.85 -22.55
N THR A 453 -46.15 -6.11 -21.48
CA THR A 453 -47.21 -5.58 -20.60
C THR A 453 -46.68 -4.36 -19.84
N ASP A 454 -47.26 -3.20 -20.18
CA ASP A 454 -47.40 -2.02 -19.32
C ASP A 454 -48.20 -2.41 -18.08
N GLU A 455 -47.75 -1.99 -16.89
CA GLU A 455 -48.66 -1.55 -15.83
C GLU A 455 -48.06 -0.35 -15.08
N ASN A 456 -48.77 0.77 -15.24
CA ASN A 456 -48.75 1.94 -14.35
C ASN A 456 -49.10 1.50 -12.92
N GLU A 457 -48.47 2.11 -11.92
CA GLU A 457 -49.23 2.61 -10.77
C GLU A 457 -48.53 3.80 -10.10
N ASP A 458 -49.22 4.93 -10.15
CA ASP A 458 -49.00 6.13 -9.38
C ASP A 458 -49.09 5.84 -7.87
N GLN A 459 -48.19 6.40 -7.08
CA GLN A 459 -48.59 6.88 -5.75
C GLN A 459 -47.74 8.07 -5.30
N SER A 460 -48.40 9.21 -5.34
CA SER A 460 -48.05 10.48 -4.76
C SER A 460 -48.16 10.41 -3.23
N PHE A 461 -47.14 10.93 -2.52
CA PHE A 461 -47.31 11.37 -1.14
C PHE A 461 -46.95 12.85 -1.04
N ASN A 462 -48.00 13.65 -0.82
CA ASN A 462 -47.93 15.07 -0.52
C ASN A 462 -47.55 15.32 0.94
N ALA A 463 -46.90 16.47 1.13
CA ALA A 463 -46.60 17.10 2.40
C ALA A 463 -47.85 17.54 3.19
N ARG A 464 -47.78 17.50 4.53
CA ARG A 464 -47.98 18.62 5.48
C ARG A 464 -48.21 18.13 6.91
N ALA A 465 -47.32 18.54 7.82
CA ALA A 465 -47.59 19.32 9.03
C ALA A 465 -46.25 19.69 9.69
#